data_AF-L1N8I0-F1
#
_entry.id   AF-L1N8I0-F1
#
_cell.length_a   1.000
_cell.length_b   1.000
_cell.length_c   1.000
_cell.angle_alpha   90.00
_cell.angle_beta   90.00
_cell.angle_gamma   90.00
#
_symmetry.space_group_name_H-M   'P 1'
#
loop_
_entity.id
_entity.type
_entity.pdbx_description
1 polymer ?
#
loop_
_entity_poly.entity_id
_entity_poly.type
_entity_poly.pdbx_seq_one_letter_code
_entity_poly.pdbx_strand_id
1 'polypeptide(L)'
;MKENVVQTAEDVCKLMHYDSRCISSCVIISEIISRLIWHGEQLSYQDIIDLGNRYDLRTAEYVKRTYQKDIAALELDEPASIGYTLKTLRAALWCLFHSESFEDGLLSVVNEGGDADTNAAVACAVLRAKFGYEQIPTKYVNGLIQKDKQKKSLRN
;
A
#
# COMPACT_ATOMS: atom_id res chain seq x y z
N MET A 1 0.27 19.77 -0.37
CA MET A 1 0.39 18.30 -0.33
C MET A 1 1.47 17.78 0.62
N LYS A 2 2.55 18.53 0.92
CA LYS A 2 3.60 18.06 1.85
C LYS A 2 3.21 18.15 3.34
N GLU A 3 2.30 19.04 3.68
CA GLU A 3 1.79 19.25 5.03
C GLU A 3 0.42 18.59 5.20
N ASN A 4 0.17 17.98 6.37
CA ASN A 4 -1.11 17.37 6.77
C ASN A 4 -1.59 16.17 5.94
N VAL A 5 -0.68 15.30 5.48
CA VAL A 5 -1.02 14.07 4.74
C VAL A 5 -2.00 13.18 5.51
N VAL A 6 -1.75 12.97 6.80
CA VAL A 6 -2.62 12.17 7.68
C VAL A 6 -4.05 12.70 7.69
N GLN A 7 -4.23 13.99 7.96
CA GLN A 7 -5.57 14.61 8.00
C GLN A 7 -6.26 14.55 6.63
N THR A 8 -5.52 14.83 5.55
CA THR A 8 -6.07 14.80 4.19
C THR A 8 -6.53 13.40 3.80
N ALA A 9 -5.72 12.37 4.10
CA ALA A 9 -6.07 10.98 3.82
C ALA A 9 -7.31 10.55 4.60
N GLU A 10 -7.40 10.95 5.87
CA GLU A 10 -8.57 10.72 6.71
C GLU A 10 -9.84 11.36 6.14
N ASP A 11 -9.78 12.64 5.81
CA ASP A 11 -10.94 13.39 5.31
C ASP A 11 -11.45 12.83 3.97
N VAL A 12 -10.55 12.50 3.05
CA VAL A 12 -10.90 11.91 1.75
C VAL A 12 -11.47 10.50 1.93
N CYS A 13 -10.88 9.68 2.81
CA CYS A 13 -11.36 8.32 3.07
C CYS A 13 -12.80 8.33 3.61
N LYS A 14 -13.10 9.24 4.55
CA LYS A 14 -14.41 9.39 5.17
C LYS A 14 -15.54 9.73 4.20
N LEU A 15 -15.24 10.25 3.01
CA LEU A 15 -16.28 10.58 2.01
C LEU A 15 -17.05 9.33 1.54
N MET A 16 -16.36 8.20 1.39
CA MET A 16 -16.95 6.97 0.84
C MET A 16 -16.80 5.76 1.77
N HIS A 17 -15.84 5.77 2.69
CA HIS A 17 -15.54 4.66 3.60
C HIS A 17 -15.22 5.16 5.01
N TYR A 18 -16.27 5.41 5.81
CA TYR A 18 -16.14 5.95 7.17
C TYR A 18 -15.66 4.91 8.21
N ASP A 19 -15.57 3.63 7.86
CA ASP A 19 -15.10 2.59 8.77
C ASP A 19 -13.66 2.86 9.24
N SER A 20 -13.42 2.74 10.55
CA SER A 20 -12.14 3.03 11.19
C SER A 20 -10.97 2.24 10.59
N ARG A 21 -11.21 1.03 10.09
CA ARG A 21 -10.19 0.19 9.45
C ARG A 21 -9.78 0.73 8.09
N CYS A 22 -10.74 1.26 7.33
CA CYS A 22 -10.47 1.89 6.04
C CYS A 22 -9.65 3.17 6.23
N ILE A 23 -10.02 3.98 7.23
CA ILE A 23 -9.28 5.20 7.59
C ILE A 23 -7.86 4.83 8.03
N SER A 24 -7.72 3.86 8.95
CA SER A 24 -6.42 3.37 9.43
C SER A 24 -5.51 2.94 8.27
N SER A 25 -6.04 2.13 7.35
CA SER A 25 -5.29 1.65 6.18
C SER A 25 -4.89 2.78 5.23
N CYS A 26 -5.82 3.69 4.92
CA CYS A 26 -5.60 4.80 4.00
C CYS A 26 -4.54 5.77 4.54
N VAL A 27 -4.63 6.10 5.84
CA VAL A 27 -3.67 6.98 6.52
C VAL A 27 -2.27 6.35 6.54
N ILE A 28 -2.15 5.08 6.91
CA ILE A 28 -0.85 4.39 6.95
C ILE A 28 -0.18 4.40 5.57
N ILE A 29 -0.90 3.96 4.52
CA ILE A 29 -0.36 3.90 3.16
C ILE A 29 0.05 5.29 2.68
N SER A 30 -0.78 6.31 2.93
CA SER A 30 -0.49 7.68 2.50
C SER A 30 0.74 8.25 3.21
N GLU A 31 0.91 8.01 4.51
CA GLU A 31 2.08 8.44 5.26
C GLU A 31 3.34 7.72 4.79
N ILE A 32 3.29 6.40 4.55
CA ILE A 32 4.41 5.62 3.99
C ILE A 32 4.87 6.22 2.67
N ILE A 33 3.95 6.41 1.72
CA ILE A 33 4.26 6.97 0.40
C ILE A 33 4.84 8.38 0.53
N SER A 34 4.26 9.21 1.39
CA SER A 34 4.74 10.57 1.64
C SER A 34 6.16 10.57 2.19
N ARG A 35 6.46 9.77 3.22
CA ARG A 35 7.78 9.65 3.84
C ARG A 35 8.84 9.20 2.86
N LEU A 36 8.54 8.16 2.07
CA LEU A 36 9.46 7.65 1.06
C LEU A 36 9.76 8.71 -0.02
N ILE A 37 8.74 9.40 -0.54
CA ILE A 37 8.91 10.35 -1.65
C ILE A 37 9.53 11.67 -1.19
N TRP A 38 9.09 12.22 -0.06
CA TRP A 38 9.40 13.59 0.34
C TRP A 38 10.51 13.70 1.37
N HIS A 39 10.77 12.64 2.10
CA HIS A 39 11.75 12.59 3.18
C HIS A 39 12.85 11.55 2.93
N GLY A 40 12.64 10.61 2.01
CA GLY A 40 13.58 9.52 1.76
C GLY A 40 13.68 8.54 2.93
N GLU A 41 12.66 8.51 3.79
CA GLU A 41 12.64 7.73 5.03
C GLU A 41 11.53 6.68 4.97
N GLN A 42 11.83 5.48 5.49
CA GLN A 42 10.84 4.44 5.70
C GLN A 42 10.38 4.47 7.16
N LEU A 43 9.06 4.41 7.38
CA LEU A 43 8.52 4.25 8.73
C LEU A 43 8.96 2.92 9.35
N SER A 44 9.21 2.93 10.66
CA SER A 44 9.44 1.69 11.40
C SER A 44 8.13 0.92 11.59
N TYR A 45 8.25 -0.37 11.92
CA TYR A 45 7.10 -1.19 12.29
C TYR A 45 6.31 -0.61 13.45
N GLN A 46 7.00 -0.08 14.46
CA GLN A 46 6.35 0.49 15.64
C GLN A 46 5.58 1.76 15.28
N ASP A 47 6.17 2.64 14.46
CA ASP A 47 5.49 3.87 14.00
C ASP A 47 4.22 3.56 13.21
N ILE A 48 4.25 2.50 12.39
CA ILE A 48 3.07 2.05 11.62
C ILE A 48 1.98 1.54 12.56
N ILE A 49 2.33 0.76 13.58
CA ILE A 49 1.38 0.26 14.58
C ILE A 49 0.78 1.42 15.37
N ASP A 50 1.62 2.34 15.86
CA ASP A 50 1.19 3.48 16.66
C ASP A 50 0.27 4.41 15.85
N LEU A 51 0.60 4.65 14.58
CA LEU A 51 -0.25 5.41 13.67
C LEU A 51 -1.59 4.70 13.44
N GLY A 52 -1.58 3.39 13.20
CA GLY A 52 -2.78 2.60 12.99
C GLY A 52 -3.72 2.58 14.19
N ASN A 53 -3.15 2.42 15.39
CA ASN A 53 -3.88 2.33 16.66
C ASN A 53 -4.61 3.62 17.04
N ARG A 54 -4.21 4.77 16.49
CA ARG A 54 -4.98 6.02 16.62
C ARG A 54 -6.38 5.94 16.03
N TYR A 55 -6.58 5.02 15.07
CA TYR A 55 -7.84 4.85 14.34
C TYR A 55 -8.51 3.51 14.66
N ASP A 56 -7.75 2.41 14.65
CA ASP A 56 -8.29 1.08 14.87
C ASP A 56 -7.24 0.13 15.47
N LEU A 57 -7.55 -0.44 16.64
CA LEU A 57 -6.64 -1.35 17.35
C LEU A 57 -6.42 -2.68 16.63
N ARG A 58 -7.34 -3.09 15.74
CA ARG A 58 -7.19 -4.33 14.95
C ARG A 58 -6.01 -4.23 13.98
N THR A 59 -5.64 -3.02 13.55
CA THR A 59 -4.53 -2.78 12.63
C THR A 59 -3.23 -3.39 13.14
N ALA A 60 -2.95 -3.33 14.45
CA ALA A 60 -1.73 -3.86 15.03
C ALA A 60 -1.55 -5.37 14.76
N GLU A 61 -2.63 -6.15 14.84
CA GLU A 61 -2.56 -7.59 14.56
C GLU A 61 -2.18 -7.85 13.09
N TYR A 62 -2.79 -7.10 12.18
CA TYR A 62 -2.56 -7.25 10.74
C TYR A 62 -1.13 -6.85 10.36
N VAL A 63 -0.63 -5.73 10.90
CA VAL A 63 0.76 -5.29 10.71
C VAL A 63 1.74 -6.34 11.26
N LYS A 64 1.49 -6.91 12.44
CA LYS A 64 2.38 -7.93 13.02
C LYS A 64 2.52 -9.17 12.13
N ARG A 65 1.45 -9.56 11.44
CA ARG A 65 1.52 -10.73 10.56
C ARG A 65 2.39 -10.50 9.31
N THR A 66 2.83 -9.27 9.01
CA THR A 66 3.75 -9.00 7.88
C THR A 66 5.22 -9.22 8.24
N TYR A 67 5.55 -9.59 9.49
CA TYR A 67 6.90 -10.04 9.85
C TYR A 67 7.31 -11.32 9.15
N GLN A 68 6.35 -12.14 8.74
CA GLN A 68 6.62 -13.38 8.05
C GLN A 68 7.09 -13.07 6.63
N LYS A 69 8.23 -13.64 6.25
CA LYS A 69 8.77 -13.50 4.89
C LYS A 69 7.91 -14.21 3.86
N ASP A 70 7.28 -15.32 4.26
CA ASP A 70 6.36 -16.06 3.39
C ASP A 70 5.07 -15.25 3.20
N ILE A 71 4.78 -14.90 1.94
CA ILE A 71 3.59 -14.13 1.56
C ILE A 71 2.30 -14.97 1.68
N ALA A 72 2.38 -16.30 1.55
CA ALA A 72 1.22 -17.18 1.66
C ALA A 72 0.56 -17.11 3.04
N ALA A 73 1.35 -16.79 4.08
CA ALA A 73 0.85 -16.56 5.43
C ALA A 73 0.00 -15.28 5.57
N LEU A 74 -0.10 -14.48 4.50
CA LEU A 74 -1.02 -13.35 4.46
C LEU A 74 -2.47 -13.77 4.20
N GLU A 75 -2.69 -14.94 3.61
CA GLU A 75 -4.02 -15.49 3.29
C GLU A 75 -4.86 -14.50 2.48
N LEU A 76 -4.26 -13.91 1.44
CA LEU A 76 -4.89 -12.85 0.64
C LEU A 76 -6.12 -13.35 -0.14
N ASP A 77 -6.16 -14.64 -0.47
CA ASP A 77 -7.25 -15.33 -1.16
C ASP A 77 -8.33 -15.92 -0.22
N GLU A 78 -8.17 -15.81 1.11
CA GLU A 78 -9.14 -16.42 2.04
C GLU A 78 -10.57 -15.89 1.74
N PRO A 79 -11.51 -16.78 1.35
CA PRO A 79 -12.77 -16.37 0.72
C PRO A 79 -13.72 -15.55 1.59
N ALA A 80 -13.75 -15.76 2.91
CA ALA A 80 -14.68 -15.08 3.80
C ALA A 80 -14.34 -13.60 4.02
N SER A 81 -13.13 -13.16 3.62
CA SER A 81 -12.67 -11.79 3.81
C SER A 81 -11.96 -11.20 2.58
N ILE A 82 -12.32 -11.65 1.38
CA ILE A 82 -11.93 -10.98 0.12
C ILE A 82 -12.41 -9.52 0.15
N GLY A 83 -11.57 -8.59 -0.32
CA GLY A 83 -11.86 -7.15 -0.31
C GLY A 83 -11.68 -6.47 1.04
N TYR A 84 -11.16 -7.18 2.05
CA TYR A 84 -10.96 -6.59 3.36
C TYR A 84 -9.75 -5.66 3.40
N THR A 85 -9.98 -4.37 3.69
CA THR A 85 -8.95 -3.29 3.64
C THR A 85 -7.64 -3.62 4.36
N LEU A 86 -7.70 -4.34 5.49
CA LEU A 86 -6.49 -4.70 6.24
C LEU A 86 -5.67 -5.81 5.56
N LYS A 87 -6.25 -6.63 4.66
CA LYS A 87 -5.49 -7.55 3.81
C LYS A 87 -4.69 -6.77 2.76
N THR A 88 -5.32 -5.80 2.11
CA THR A 88 -4.65 -4.89 1.16
C THR A 88 -3.51 -4.13 1.83
N LEU A 89 -3.74 -3.61 3.05
CA LEU A 89 -2.70 -3.00 3.86
C LEU A 89 -1.51 -3.97 4.09
N ARG A 90 -1.79 -5.22 4.48
CA ARG A 90 -0.75 -6.24 4.70
C ARG A 90 0.04 -6.55 3.44
N ALA A 91 -0.62 -6.68 2.29
CA ALA A 91 0.05 -6.92 1.01
C ALA A 91 1.06 -5.79 0.69
N ALA A 92 0.63 -4.54 0.83
CA ALA A 92 1.49 -3.38 0.61
C ALA A 92 2.64 -3.28 1.63
N LEU A 93 2.38 -3.59 2.90
CA LEU A 93 3.41 -3.62 3.94
C LEU A 93 4.40 -4.76 3.72
N TRP A 94 3.94 -5.95 3.32
CA TRP A 94 4.84 -7.05 2.96
C TRP A 94 5.77 -6.63 1.82
N CYS A 95 5.24 -5.96 0.79
CA CYS A 95 6.06 -5.40 -0.29
C CYS A 95 7.07 -4.35 0.19
N LEU A 96 6.66 -3.50 1.14
CA LEU A 96 7.56 -2.53 1.75
C LEU A 96 8.74 -3.21 2.44
N PHE A 97 8.51 -4.30 3.17
CA PHE A 97 9.53 -4.92 4.00
C PHE A 97 10.36 -6.01 3.31
N HIS A 98 9.76 -6.81 2.43
CA HIS A 98 10.39 -8.04 1.92
C HIS A 98 10.71 -8.02 0.43
N SER A 99 10.01 -7.21 -0.38
CA SER A 99 10.30 -7.19 -1.82
C SER A 99 11.66 -6.59 -2.12
N GLU A 100 12.35 -7.21 -3.08
CA GLU A 100 13.70 -6.82 -3.52
C GLU A 100 13.66 -5.95 -4.79
N SER A 101 12.55 -5.98 -5.53
CA SER A 101 12.31 -5.11 -6.69
C SER A 101 10.83 -4.81 -6.90
N PHE A 102 10.51 -3.86 -7.80
CA PHE A 102 9.13 -3.56 -8.17
C PHE A 102 8.42 -4.78 -8.77
N GLU A 103 9.08 -5.48 -9.70
CA GLU A 103 8.49 -6.62 -10.40
C GLU A 103 8.31 -7.82 -9.46
N ASP A 104 9.29 -8.09 -8.61
CA ASP A 104 9.23 -9.14 -7.59
C ASP A 104 8.02 -8.94 -6.65
N GLY A 105 7.85 -7.75 -6.08
CA GLY A 105 6.74 -7.45 -5.20
C GLY A 105 5.37 -7.49 -5.91
N LEU A 106 5.28 -6.96 -7.12
CA LEU A 106 4.06 -7.01 -7.93
C LEU A 106 3.64 -8.47 -8.20
N LEU A 107 4.56 -9.30 -8.70
CA LEU A 107 4.26 -10.68 -9.04
C LEU A 107 3.94 -11.51 -7.79
N SER A 108 4.65 -11.27 -6.68
CA SER A 108 4.35 -11.92 -5.40
C SER A 108 2.90 -11.67 -4.99
N VAL A 109 2.44 -10.41 -4.99
CA VAL A 109 1.07 -10.07 -4.58
C VAL A 109 0.01 -10.58 -5.55
N VAL A 110 0.23 -10.49 -6.86
CA VAL A 110 -0.78 -10.92 -7.86
C VAL A 110 -0.95 -12.44 -7.84
N ASN A 111 0.12 -13.20 -7.63
CA ASN A 111 0.07 -14.66 -7.62
C ASN A 111 -0.67 -15.23 -6.39
N GLU A 112 -0.82 -14.45 -5.32
CA GLU A 112 -1.64 -14.82 -4.16
C GLU A 112 -3.15 -14.76 -4.43
N GLY A 113 -3.59 -14.19 -5.56
CA GLY A 113 -5.02 -14.16 -5.91
C GLY A 113 -5.87 -13.28 -4.97
N GLY A 114 -7.11 -13.73 -4.70
CA GLY A 114 -8.10 -12.95 -3.94
C GLY A 114 -8.53 -11.67 -4.68
N ASP A 115 -8.52 -10.55 -3.96
CA ASP A 115 -8.73 -9.20 -4.51
C ASP A 115 -7.42 -8.66 -5.13
N ALA A 116 -6.93 -9.38 -6.14
CA ALA A 116 -5.59 -9.21 -6.67
C ALA A 116 -5.37 -7.82 -7.30
N ASP A 117 -6.39 -7.22 -7.92
CA ASP A 117 -6.30 -5.89 -8.51
C ASP A 117 -6.18 -4.80 -7.45
N THR A 118 -7.01 -4.85 -6.40
CA THR A 118 -6.91 -3.89 -5.27
C THR A 118 -5.58 -4.04 -4.52
N ASN A 119 -5.18 -5.28 -4.22
CA ASN A 119 -3.93 -5.58 -3.55
C ASN A 119 -2.72 -5.10 -4.36
N ALA A 120 -2.68 -5.41 -5.66
CA ALA A 120 -1.61 -4.98 -6.54
C ALA A 120 -1.58 -3.46 -6.73
N ALA A 121 -2.73 -2.79 -6.85
CA ALA A 121 -2.77 -1.34 -7.02
C ALA A 121 -2.13 -0.61 -5.83
N VAL A 122 -2.47 -1.00 -4.60
CA VAL A 122 -1.92 -0.39 -3.38
C VAL A 122 -0.46 -0.79 -3.17
N ALA A 123 -0.11 -2.07 -3.38
CA ALA A 123 1.26 -2.54 -3.28
C ALA A 123 2.19 -1.84 -4.29
N CYS A 124 1.76 -1.68 -5.54
CA CYS A 124 2.53 -0.96 -6.56
C CYS A 124 2.74 0.52 -6.24
N ALA A 125 1.78 1.19 -5.60
CA ALA A 125 1.96 2.57 -5.16
C ALA A 125 3.11 2.68 -4.15
N VAL A 126 3.17 1.74 -3.18
CA VAL A 126 4.27 1.65 -2.21
C VAL A 126 5.58 1.23 -2.86
N LEU A 127 5.58 0.22 -3.73
CA LEU A 127 6.77 -0.24 -4.45
C LEU A 127 7.37 0.86 -5.33
N ARG A 128 6.53 1.65 -6.02
CA ARG A 128 6.98 2.80 -6.80
C ARG A 128 7.59 3.88 -5.90
N ALA A 129 7.01 4.14 -4.73
CA ALA A 129 7.58 5.09 -3.77
C ALA A 129 8.93 4.60 -3.22
N LYS A 130 9.07 3.29 -2.97
CA LYS A 130 10.28 2.65 -2.43
C LYS A 130 11.42 2.58 -3.45
N PHE A 131 11.16 2.09 -4.66
CA PHE A 131 12.18 1.81 -5.68
C PHE A 131 12.35 2.91 -6.72
N GLY A 132 11.39 3.84 -6.81
CA GLY A 132 11.35 4.87 -7.84
C GLY A 132 10.68 4.41 -9.14
N TYR A 133 10.35 5.40 -9.98
CA TYR A 133 9.63 5.17 -11.23
C TYR A 133 10.44 4.39 -12.28
N GLU A 134 11.75 4.63 -12.35
CA GLU A 134 12.63 4.01 -13.34
C GLU A 134 12.78 2.49 -13.16
N GLN A 135 12.42 1.97 -12.00
CA GLN A 135 12.46 0.53 -11.70
C GLN A 135 11.20 -0.22 -12.14
N ILE A 136 10.20 0.47 -12.69
CA ILE A 136 9.00 -0.17 -13.24
C ILE A 136 9.34 -0.74 -14.62
N PRO A 137 9.17 -2.06 -14.86
CA PRO A 137 9.47 -2.65 -16.17
C PRO A 137 8.72 -1.93 -17.30
N THR A 138 9.48 -1.53 -18.33
CA THR A 138 8.96 -0.73 -19.45
C THR A 138 7.82 -1.43 -20.21
N LYS A 139 7.83 -2.77 -20.25
CA LYS A 139 6.74 -3.60 -20.80
C LYS A 139 5.39 -3.28 -20.15
N TYR A 140 5.34 -3.06 -18.83
CA TYR A 140 4.11 -2.72 -18.11
C TYR A 140 3.68 -1.29 -18.42
N VAL A 141 4.62 -0.34 -18.43
CA VAL A 141 4.32 1.07 -18.76
C VAL A 141 3.80 1.22 -20.19
N ASN A 142 4.35 0.48 -21.14
CA ASN A 142 3.94 0.53 -22.55
C ASN A 142 2.57 -0.11 -22.79
N GLY A 143 2.19 -1.09 -21.96
CA GLY A 143 0.85 -1.69 -21.99
C GLY A 143 -0.25 -0.85 -21.34
N LEU A 144 0.09 0.22 -20.61
CA LEU A 144 -0.91 1.05 -19.93
C LEU A 144 -1.75 1.88 -20.91
N ILE A 145 -3.06 1.66 -20.86
CA ILE A 145 -4.04 2.49 -21.54
C ILE A 145 -4.01 3.91 -20.94
N GLN A 146 -3.98 4.95 -21.78
CA GLN A 146 -3.94 6.37 -21.39
C GLN A 146 -2.69 6.82 -20.60
N LYS A 147 -1.53 6.17 -20.81
CA LYS A 147 -0.25 6.53 -20.17
C LYS A 147 0.09 8.03 -20.21
N ASP A 148 -0.21 8.72 -21.30
CA ASP A 148 0.15 10.13 -21.49
C ASP A 148 -0.70 11.07 -20.62
N LYS A 149 -1.95 10.70 -20.33
CA LYS A 149 -2.79 11.46 -19.39
C LYS A 149 -2.31 11.29 -17.96
N GLN A 150 -1.95 10.06 -17.59
CA GLN A 150 -1.43 9.75 -16.24
C GLN A 150 -0.11 10.49 -15.97
N LYS A 151 0.81 10.54 -16.94
CA LYS A 151 2.08 11.28 -16.81
C LYS A 151 1.89 12.79 -16.65
N LYS A 152 0.93 13.39 -17.37
CA LYS A 152 0.62 14.82 -17.26
C LYS A 152 0.04 15.19 -15.89
N SER A 153 -0.81 14.34 -15.33
CA SER A 153 -1.44 14.59 -14.02
C SER A 153 -0.46 14.53 -12.83
N LEU A 154 0.71 13.90 -13.01
CA LEU A 154 1.72 13.74 -11.95
C LEU A 154 2.81 14.83 -11.97
N ARG A 155 2.80 15.74 -12.95
CA ARG A 155 3.80 16.80 -13.14
C ARG A 155 3.29 18.21 -12.81
N ASN A 156 2.02 18.34 -12.46
CA ASN A 156 1.35 19.57 -12.07
C ASN A 156 1.01 19.53 -10.58
#